data_AF-A0A9P4U7D7-F1
#
_entry.id   AF-A0A9P4U7D7-F1
#
_cell.length_a   1.000
_cell.length_b   1.000
_cell.length_c   1.000
_cell.angle_alpha   90.00
_cell.angle_beta   90.00
_cell.angle_gamma   90.00
#
_symmetry.space_group_name_H-M   'P 1'
#
loop_
_entity.id
_entity.type
_entity.pdbx_description
1 polymer ?
#
loop_
_entity_poly.entity_id
_entity_poly.type
_entity_poly.pdbx_seq_one_letter_code
_entity_poly.pdbx_strand_id
1 'polypeptide(L)'
;MSLLTPALQTYSILAASLAAGANLTTSIITFPALLHATGPTLSKQWLILYESGILPVSGCAITSSLGFATLAYRASFHPTLTATGLVSHAKMNLYVAAAVGLFGLVPYTRLLMWGTITELSKRGQSGKGEEKDTRELVERWGTMNLWRGVLLLGSTGVGIWASLM
;
A
#
# COMPACT_ATOMS: atom_id res chain seq x y z
N MET A 1 -30.04 2.88 7.05
CA MET A 1 -28.90 1.96 7.31
C MET A 1 -28.58 1.01 6.15
N SER A 2 -29.49 0.76 5.19
CA SER A 2 -29.28 -0.21 4.09
C SER A 2 -28.12 0.10 3.14
N LEU A 3 -27.72 1.37 2.99
CA LEU A 3 -26.64 1.78 2.06
C LEU A 3 -25.23 1.83 2.67
N LEU A 4 -25.08 1.61 3.99
CA LEU A 4 -23.79 1.79 4.65
C LEU A 4 -22.76 0.72 4.22
N THR A 5 -23.16 -0.53 4.07
CA THR A 5 -22.26 -1.62 3.60
C THR A 5 -21.73 -1.34 2.20
N PRO A 6 -22.59 -1.13 1.17
CA PRO A 6 -22.10 -0.89 -0.18
C PRO A 6 -21.28 0.41 -0.27
N ALA A 7 -21.64 1.45 0.48
CA ALA A 7 -20.84 2.68 0.54
C ALA A 7 -19.42 2.43 1.08
N LEU A 8 -19.30 1.67 2.18
CA LEU A 8 -18.00 1.33 2.76
C LEU A 8 -17.18 0.41 1.85
N GLN A 9 -17.81 -0.57 1.20
CA GLN A 9 -17.14 -1.45 0.24
C GLN A 9 -16.56 -0.63 -0.92
N THR A 10 -17.39 0.20 -1.56
CA THR A 10 -16.98 1.05 -2.69
C THR A 10 -15.86 2.00 -2.29
N TYR A 11 -15.99 2.70 -1.16
CA TYR A 11 -14.94 3.60 -0.67
C TYR A 11 -13.62 2.86 -0.41
N SER A 12 -13.68 1.75 0.34
CA SER A 12 -12.47 1.00 0.74
C SER A 12 -11.76 0.42 -0.48
N ILE A 13 -12.51 -0.16 -1.42
CA ILE A 13 -11.96 -0.71 -2.67
C ILE A 13 -11.33 0.42 -3.49
N LEU A 14 -12.01 1.55 -3.68
CA LEU A 14 -11.50 2.67 -4.45
C LEU A 14 -10.20 3.24 -3.84
N ALA A 15 -10.21 3.53 -2.54
CA ALA A 15 -9.04 4.05 -1.84
C ALA A 15 -7.86 3.07 -1.87
N ALA A 16 -8.09 1.78 -1.63
CA ALA A 16 -7.04 0.77 -1.72
C ALA A 16 -6.50 0.61 -3.14
N SER A 17 -7.36 0.69 -4.15
CA SER A 17 -6.97 0.64 -5.57
C SER A 17 -6.10 1.83 -5.96
N LEU A 18 -6.46 3.04 -5.51
CA LEU A 18 -5.65 4.24 -5.71
C LEU A 18 -4.28 4.12 -5.04
N ALA A 19 -4.24 3.65 -3.78
CA ALA A 19 -2.98 3.42 -3.07
C ALA A 19 -2.09 2.39 -3.80
N ALA A 20 -2.66 1.26 -4.19
CA ALA A 20 -1.95 0.20 -4.91
C ALA A 20 -1.44 0.70 -6.28
N GLY A 21 -2.30 1.36 -7.05
CA GLY A 21 -1.99 1.87 -8.38
C GLY A 21 -0.90 2.94 -8.36
N ALA A 22 -0.99 3.92 -7.46
CA ALA A 22 0.03 4.96 -7.29
C ALA A 22 1.38 4.36 -6.87
N ASN A 23 1.36 3.40 -5.93
CA ASN A 23 2.58 2.77 -5.45
C ASN A 23 3.24 1.88 -6.52
N LEU A 24 2.47 1.09 -7.27
CA LEU A 24 2.98 0.26 -8.38
C LEU A 24 3.49 1.12 -9.54
N THR A 25 2.75 2.15 -9.93
CA THR A 25 3.16 3.10 -10.98
C THR A 25 4.48 3.75 -10.65
N THR A 26 4.69 4.08 -9.37
CA THR A 26 5.96 4.64 -8.89
C THR A 26 7.13 3.69 -9.16
N SER A 27 6.98 2.38 -8.94
CA SER A 27 8.05 1.41 -9.20
C SER A 27 8.19 1.00 -10.67
N ILE A 28 7.10 0.94 -11.43
CA ILE A 28 7.09 0.42 -12.81
C ILE A 28 7.44 1.52 -13.83
N ILE A 29 6.96 2.75 -13.60
CA ILE A 29 7.06 3.85 -14.57
C ILE A 29 7.99 4.95 -14.04
N THR A 30 7.68 5.50 -12.86
CA THR A 30 8.40 6.67 -12.35
C THR A 30 9.85 6.34 -12.01
N PHE A 31 10.08 5.20 -11.38
CA PHE A 31 11.40 4.79 -10.92
C PHE A 31 12.39 4.55 -12.07
N PRO A 32 12.09 3.78 -13.13
CA PRO A 32 12.99 3.66 -14.28
C PRO A 32 13.29 5.01 -14.95
N ALA A 33 12.31 5.92 -15.01
CA ALA A 33 12.50 7.26 -15.54
C ALA A 33 13.48 8.10 -14.68
N LEU A 34 13.44 7.95 -13.35
CA LEU A 34 14.36 8.65 -12.44
C LEU A 34 15.81 8.21 -12.61
N LEU A 35 16.07 6.94 -12.95
CA LEU A 35 17.43 6.40 -13.08
C LEU A 35 18.26 7.00 -14.23
N HIS A 36 17.66 7.84 -15.06
CA HIS A 36 18.37 8.63 -16.07
C HIS A 36 19.02 9.90 -15.49
N ALA A 37 18.70 10.28 -14.25
CA ALA A 37 19.29 11.43 -13.58
C ALA A 37 20.66 11.10 -12.94
N THR A 38 21.52 12.11 -12.83
CA THR A 38 22.82 12.02 -12.14
C THR A 38 22.64 11.94 -10.63
N GLY A 39 23.61 11.38 -9.89
CA GLY A 39 23.50 11.08 -8.44
C GLY A 39 22.83 12.16 -7.57
N PRO A 40 23.34 13.41 -7.54
CA PRO A 40 22.74 14.47 -6.73
C PRO A 40 21.30 14.81 -7.15
N THR A 41 21.04 14.86 -8.46
CA THR A 41 19.70 15.13 -9.02
C THR A 41 18.74 14.00 -8.72
N LEU A 42 19.20 12.75 -8.85
CA LEU A 42 18.44 11.53 -8.59
C LEU A 42 17.93 11.49 -7.14
N SER A 43 18.81 11.72 -6.15
CA SER A 43 18.39 11.72 -4.73
C SER A 43 17.39 12.83 -4.42
N LYS A 44 17.53 14.00 -5.05
CA LYS A 44 16.60 15.13 -4.88
C LYS A 44 15.24 14.85 -5.52
N GLN A 45 15.22 14.32 -6.74
CA GLN A 45 13.97 13.95 -7.42
C GLN A 45 13.25 12.81 -6.68
N TRP A 46 13.99 11.82 -6.20
CA TRP A 46 13.45 10.78 -5.32
C TRP A 46 12.83 11.36 -4.06
N LEU A 47 13.51 12.32 -3.40
CA LEU A 47 13.01 12.93 -2.16
C LEU A 47 11.68 13.66 -2.39
N ILE A 48 11.62 14.47 -3.45
CA ILE A 48 10.39 15.18 -3.84
C ILE A 48 9.25 14.18 -4.10
N LEU A 49 9.53 13.11 -4.84
CA LEU A 49 8.57 12.05 -5.11
C LEU A 49 8.09 11.37 -3.81
N TYR A 50 9.02 11.03 -2.91
CA TYR A 50 8.71 10.37 -1.65
C TYR A 50 7.83 11.24 -0.75
N GLU A 51 8.20 12.51 -0.55
CA GLU A 51 7.43 13.46 0.26
C GLU A 51 6.06 13.76 -0.34
N SER A 52 5.96 13.83 -1.67
CA SER A 52 4.68 14.02 -2.36
C SER A 52 3.78 12.78 -2.28
N GLY A 53 4.38 11.58 -2.26
CA GLY A 53 3.65 10.31 -2.29
C GLY A 53 3.23 9.78 -0.93
N ILE A 54 3.95 10.10 0.15
CA ILE A 54 3.73 9.48 1.46
C ILE A 54 2.31 9.72 2.00
N LEU A 55 1.81 10.95 1.93
CA LEU A 55 0.50 11.33 2.47
C LEU A 55 -0.67 10.71 1.69
N PRO A 56 -0.78 10.85 0.35
CA PRO A 56 -1.92 10.31 -0.38
C PRO A 56 -1.96 8.77 -0.37
N VAL A 57 -0.81 8.11 -0.55
CA VAL A 57 -0.76 6.63 -0.59
C VAL A 57 -1.06 6.04 0.79
N SER A 58 -0.39 6.54 1.84
CA SER A 58 -0.59 6.02 3.20
C SER A 58 -1.98 6.38 3.73
N GLY A 59 -2.48 7.58 3.42
CA GLY A 59 -3.83 8.01 3.78
C GLY A 59 -4.88 7.07 3.19
N CYS A 60 -4.84 6.83 1.89
CA CYS A 60 -5.78 5.92 1.23
C CYS A 60 -5.70 4.48 1.74
N ALA A 61 -4.48 3.97 1.99
CA ALA A 61 -4.30 2.62 2.52
C ALA A 61 -4.85 2.48 3.95
N ILE A 62 -4.58 3.45 4.83
CA ILE A 62 -5.02 3.42 6.24
C ILE A 62 -6.55 3.59 6.32
N THR A 63 -7.14 4.54 5.59
CA THR A 63 -8.59 4.74 5.64
C THR A 63 -9.34 3.54 5.05
N SER A 64 -8.81 2.94 3.98
CA SER A 64 -9.37 1.69 3.44
C SER A 64 -9.21 0.52 4.41
N SER A 65 -8.08 0.39 5.09
CA SER A 65 -7.88 -0.61 6.15
C SER A 65 -8.95 -0.49 7.24
N LEU A 66 -9.26 0.73 7.69
CA LEU A 66 -10.32 0.96 8.69
C LEU A 66 -11.71 0.60 8.13
N GLY A 67 -11.95 0.90 6.85
CA GLY A 67 -13.17 0.52 6.15
C GLY A 67 -13.36 -1.00 6.09
N PHE A 68 -12.33 -1.76 5.69
CA PHE A 68 -12.37 -3.22 5.70
C PHE A 68 -12.45 -3.81 7.11
N ALA A 69 -11.79 -3.24 8.11
CA ALA A 69 -11.95 -3.66 9.51
C ALA A 69 -13.40 -3.46 9.99
N THR A 70 -14.02 -2.34 9.63
CA THR A 70 -15.44 -2.07 9.92
C THR A 70 -16.35 -3.07 9.21
N LEU A 71 -16.05 -3.43 7.95
CA LEU A 71 -16.79 -4.46 7.21
C LEU A 71 -16.62 -5.85 7.82
N ALA A 72 -15.44 -6.20 8.32
CA ALA A 72 -15.20 -7.44 9.05
C ALA A 72 -16.04 -7.50 10.33
N TYR A 73 -16.03 -6.44 11.14
CA TYR A 73 -16.85 -6.34 12.34
C TYR A 73 -18.34 -6.48 12.03
N ARG A 74 -18.82 -5.91 10.92
CA ARG A 74 -20.22 -6.07 10.54
C ARG A 74 -20.54 -7.48 10.03
N ALA A 75 -19.61 -8.12 9.33
CA ALA A 75 -19.75 -9.50 8.87
C ALA A 75 -19.78 -10.52 10.01
N SER A 76 -19.22 -10.21 11.19
CA SER A 76 -19.26 -11.13 12.34
C SER A 76 -20.67 -11.34 12.93
N PHE A 77 -21.58 -10.38 12.73
CA PHE A 77 -22.98 -10.50 13.19
C PHE A 77 -23.88 -11.28 12.23
N HIS A 78 -23.43 -11.51 11.00
CA HIS A 78 -24.19 -12.19 9.95
C HIS A 78 -23.33 -13.26 9.28
N PRO A 79 -22.94 -14.32 10.01
CA PRO A 79 -22.19 -15.41 9.41
C PRO A 79 -23.02 -16.13 8.34
N THR A 80 -22.35 -16.60 7.30
CA THR A 80 -22.96 -17.40 6.24
C THR A 80 -22.96 -18.88 6.61
N LEU A 81 -23.96 -19.62 6.15
CA LEU A 81 -23.99 -21.08 6.29
C LEU A 81 -23.37 -21.71 5.03
N THR A 82 -22.57 -22.77 5.20
CA THR A 82 -22.08 -23.59 4.10
C THR A 82 -23.21 -24.47 3.54
N ALA A 83 -23.00 -25.08 2.36
CA ALA A 83 -23.92 -26.06 1.79
C ALA A 83 -24.19 -27.28 2.72
N THR A 84 -23.30 -27.52 3.69
CA THR A 84 -23.41 -28.57 4.71
C THR A 84 -24.06 -28.07 6.02
N GLY A 85 -24.52 -26.81 6.07
CA GLY A 85 -25.14 -26.21 7.26
C GLY A 85 -24.16 -25.75 8.34
N LEU A 86 -22.86 -25.72 8.06
CA LEU A 86 -21.84 -25.24 9.00
C LEU A 86 -21.72 -23.71 8.95
N VAL A 87 -21.42 -23.09 10.10
CA VAL A 87 -21.17 -21.64 10.20
C VAL A 87 -19.83 -21.30 9.54
N SER A 88 -19.84 -20.35 8.61
CA SER A 88 -18.68 -19.84 7.90
C SER A 88 -18.41 -18.37 8.25
N HIS A 89 -17.17 -18.11 8.64
CA HIS A 89 -16.65 -16.76 8.85
C HIS A 89 -15.73 -16.30 7.69
N ALA A 90 -15.83 -16.94 6.52
CA ALA A 90 -14.95 -16.67 5.39
C ALA A 90 -14.96 -15.18 4.98
N LYS A 91 -16.15 -14.56 4.87
CA LYS A 91 -16.30 -13.14 4.54
C LYS A 91 -15.61 -12.23 5.54
N MET A 92 -15.80 -12.49 6.83
CA MET A 92 -15.14 -11.76 7.92
C MET A 92 -13.61 -11.91 7.83
N ASN A 93 -13.12 -13.14 7.69
CA ASN A 93 -11.68 -13.43 7.63
C ASN A 93 -11.01 -12.76 6.44
N LEU A 94 -11.68 -12.71 5.28
CA LEU A 94 -11.16 -12.01 4.10
C LEU A 94 -11.09 -10.50 4.32
N TYR A 95 -12.12 -9.88 4.93
CA TYR A 95 -12.05 -8.46 5.29
C TYR A 95 -10.95 -8.17 6.31
N VAL A 96 -10.73 -9.05 7.29
CA VAL A 96 -9.60 -8.94 8.22
C VAL A 96 -8.27 -9.03 7.47
N ALA A 97 -8.11 -10.00 6.57
CA ALA A 97 -6.90 -10.16 5.77
C ALA A 97 -6.63 -8.93 4.90
N ALA A 98 -7.65 -8.36 4.26
CA ALA A 98 -7.54 -7.12 3.49
C ALA A 98 -7.12 -5.94 4.37
N ALA A 99 -7.74 -5.77 5.54
CA ALA A 99 -7.40 -4.70 6.48
C ALA A 99 -5.95 -4.83 6.98
N VAL A 100 -5.55 -6.02 7.43
CA VAL A 100 -4.19 -6.29 7.91
C VAL A 100 -3.16 -6.07 6.80
N GLY A 101 -3.44 -6.51 5.58
CA GLY A 101 -2.53 -6.33 4.44
C GLY A 101 -2.32 -4.85 4.09
N LEU A 102 -3.37 -4.03 4.11
CA LEU A 102 -3.27 -2.59 3.89
C LEU A 102 -2.56 -1.86 5.04
N PHE A 103 -2.95 -2.14 6.29
CA PHE A 103 -2.27 -1.57 7.46
C PHE A 103 -0.80 -2.00 7.54
N GLY A 104 -0.51 -3.21 7.05
CA GLY A 104 0.82 -3.81 6.97
C GLY A 104 1.85 -2.95 6.23
N LEU A 105 1.43 -1.95 5.44
CA LEU A 105 2.36 -1.00 4.84
C LEU A 105 3.21 -0.25 5.89
N VAL A 106 2.64 0.05 7.06
CA VAL A 106 3.31 0.81 8.12
C VAL A 106 4.48 0.01 8.71
N PRO A 107 4.26 -1.21 9.26
CA PRO A 107 5.37 -2.03 9.75
C PRO A 107 6.32 -2.43 8.62
N TYR A 108 5.84 -2.69 7.41
CA TYR A 108 6.71 -2.97 6.25
C TYR A 108 7.70 -1.83 5.99
N THR A 109 7.19 -0.61 5.91
CA THR A 109 8.02 0.58 5.64
C THR A 109 9.00 0.82 6.79
N ARG A 110 8.55 0.64 8.04
CA ARG A 110 9.39 0.86 9.22
C ARG A 110 10.50 -0.17 9.38
N LEU A 111 10.22 -1.45 9.12
CA LEU A 111 11.16 -2.54 9.37
C LEU A 111 12.12 -2.76 8.21
N LEU A 112 11.64 -2.62 6.96
CA LEU A 112 12.44 -3.00 5.79
C LEU A 112 12.98 -1.80 5.02
N MET A 113 12.21 -0.72 4.92
CA MET A 113 12.57 0.42 4.05
C MET A 113 13.24 1.57 4.80
N TRP A 114 13.13 1.63 6.13
CA TRP A 114 13.51 2.81 6.91
C TRP A 114 14.97 3.23 6.73
N GLY A 115 15.90 2.27 6.75
CA GLY A 115 17.32 2.56 6.55
C GLY A 115 17.61 3.18 5.17
N THR A 116 17.02 2.62 4.11
CA THR A 116 17.18 3.16 2.75
C THR A 116 16.53 4.53 2.58
N ILE A 117 15.31 4.71 3.13
CA ILE A 117 14.59 5.98 3.08
C ILE A 117 15.40 7.08 3.79
N THR A 118 15.87 6.81 5.01
CA THR A 118 16.62 7.80 5.79
C THR A 118 17.92 8.23 5.13
N GLU A 119 18.67 7.29 4.57
CA GLU A 119 19.90 7.59 3.83
C GLU A 119 19.61 8.39 2.54
N LEU A 120 18.61 7.99 1.77
CA LEU A 120 18.21 8.72 0.56
C LEU A 120 17.70 10.13 0.87
N SER A 121 16.93 10.31 1.96
CA SER A 121 16.47 11.62 2.40
C SER A 121 17.64 12.53 2.78
N LYS A 122 18.63 11.99 3.51
CA LYS A 122 19.85 12.74 3.86
C LYS A 122 20.63 13.19 2.62
N ARG A 123 20.75 12.34 1.60
CA ARG A 123 21.40 12.68 0.32
C ARG A 123 20.61 13.72 -0.47
N GLY A 124 19.29 13.55 -0.56
CA GLY A 124 18.41 14.50 -1.25
C GLY A 124 18.40 15.90 -0.64
N GLN A 125 18.56 16.00 0.69
CA GLN A 125 18.66 17.28 1.41
C GLN A 125 20.06 17.91 1.30
N SER A 126 21.13 17.10 1.38
CA SER A 126 22.50 17.61 1.38
C SER A 126 23.08 17.86 -0.01
N GLY A 127 22.50 17.25 -1.06
CA GLY A 127 23.07 17.24 -2.40
C GLY A 127 24.41 16.51 -2.50
N LYS A 128 24.79 15.76 -1.46
CA LYS A 128 26.04 15.01 -1.37
C LYS A 128 25.76 13.52 -1.52
N GLY A 129 26.55 12.85 -2.35
CA GLY A 129 26.48 11.40 -2.54
C GLY A 129 27.16 10.99 -3.84
N GLU A 130 27.91 9.90 -3.81
CA GLU A 130 28.46 9.30 -5.02
C GLU A 130 27.32 8.77 -5.90
N GLU A 131 27.49 8.86 -7.21
CA GLU A 131 26.46 8.51 -8.19
C GLU A 131 26.10 7.01 -8.12
N LYS A 132 27.12 6.14 -8.08
CA LYS A 132 26.95 4.69 -8.03
C LYS A 132 26.18 4.26 -6.78
N ASP A 133 26.58 4.76 -5.62
CA ASP A 133 25.93 4.44 -4.34
C ASP A 133 24.49 4.97 -4.27
N THR A 134 24.25 6.15 -4.81
CA THR A 134 22.91 6.75 -4.81
C THR A 134 21.97 5.97 -5.71
N ARG A 135 22.45 5.54 -6.87
CA ARG A 135 21.68 4.70 -7.79
C ARG A 135 21.28 3.37 -7.14
N GLU A 136 22.23 2.69 -6.49
CA GLU A 136 21.97 1.41 -5.80
C GLU A 136 20.91 1.56 -4.70
N LEU A 137 20.96 2.64 -3.92
CA LEU A 137 19.96 2.91 -2.89
C LEU A 137 18.57 3.15 -3.48
N VAL A 138 18.47 3.93 -4.57
CA VAL A 138 17.19 4.19 -5.24
C VAL A 138 16.66 2.89 -5.87
N GLU A 139 17.52 2.06 -6.47
CA GLU A 139 17.17 0.72 -6.97
C GLU A 139 16.61 -0.18 -5.87
N ARG A 140 17.32 -0.29 -4.75
CA ARG A 140 16.88 -1.06 -3.59
C ARG A 140 15.54 -0.57 -3.06
N TRP A 141 15.36 0.75 -2.94
CA TRP A 141 14.09 1.35 -2.54
C TRP A 141 12.98 1.00 -3.54
N GLY A 142 13.25 1.11 -4.85
CA GLY A 142 12.30 0.83 -5.93
C GLY A 142 11.80 -0.62 -5.90
N THR A 143 12.69 -1.59 -5.65
CA THR A 143 12.33 -3.01 -5.48
C THR A 143 11.46 -3.25 -4.25
N MET A 144 11.80 -2.67 -3.10
CA MET A 144 10.96 -2.80 -1.89
C MET A 144 9.61 -2.11 -2.07
N ASN A 145 9.60 -0.94 -2.72
CA ASN A 145 8.37 -0.23 -3.05
C ASN A 145 7.48 -1.06 -3.99
N LEU A 146 8.05 -1.83 -4.92
CA LEU A 146 7.30 -2.71 -5.81
C LEU A 146 6.56 -3.78 -5.00
N TRP A 147 7.26 -4.48 -4.09
CA TRP A 147 6.65 -5.48 -3.22
C TRP A 147 5.56 -4.91 -2.31
N ARG A 148 5.76 -3.69 -1.81
CA ARG A 148 4.71 -2.95 -1.10
C ARG A 148 3.48 -2.75 -1.99
N GLY A 149 3.66 -2.41 -3.27
CA GLY A 149 2.58 -2.25 -4.23
C GLY A 149 1.82 -3.54 -4.52
N VAL A 150 2.55 -4.66 -4.63
CA VAL A 150 1.96 -6.00 -4.79
C VAL A 150 1.13 -6.38 -3.57
N LEU A 151 1.62 -6.13 -2.36
CA LEU A 151 0.88 -6.35 -1.12
C LEU A 151 -0.42 -5.53 -1.09
N LEU A 152 -0.36 -4.25 -1.44
CA LEU A 152 -1.54 -3.38 -1.50
C LEU A 152 -2.55 -3.91 -2.53
N LEU A 153 -2.10 -4.26 -3.73
CA LEU A 153 -2.97 -4.80 -4.78
C LEU A 153 -3.61 -6.13 -4.37
N GLY A 154 -2.84 -7.03 -3.77
CA GLY A 154 -3.35 -8.30 -3.23
C GLY A 154 -4.40 -8.07 -2.15
N SER A 155 -4.15 -7.13 -1.23
CA SER A 155 -5.10 -6.76 -0.17
C SER A 155 -6.40 -6.18 -0.75
N THR A 156 -6.31 -5.34 -1.78
CA THR A 156 -7.46 -4.83 -2.54
C THR A 156 -8.25 -5.99 -3.17
N GLY A 157 -7.57 -6.93 -3.83
CA GLY A 157 -8.20 -8.10 -4.44
C GLY A 157 -8.95 -8.98 -3.43
N VAL A 158 -8.35 -9.21 -2.25
CA VAL A 158 -9.00 -9.92 -1.14
C VAL A 158 -10.25 -9.17 -0.66
N GLY A 159 -10.19 -7.84 -0.51
CA GLY A 159 -11.33 -7.02 -0.11
C GLY A 159 -12.45 -6.98 -1.15
N ILE A 160 -12.11 -7.00 -2.44
CA ILE A 160 -13.08 -7.16 -3.54
C ILE A 160 -13.76 -8.52 -3.44
N TRP A 161 -12.98 -9.60 -3.31
CA TRP A 161 -13.52 -10.95 -3.21
C TRP A 161 -14.47 -11.11 -2.00
N ALA A 162 -14.08 -10.58 -0.85
CA ALA A 162 -14.92 -10.53 0.35
C ALA A 162 -16.26 -9.80 0.12
N SER A 163 -16.28 -8.82 -0.79
CA SER A 163 -17.48 -8.04 -1.09
C SER A 163 -18.43 -8.73 -2.07
N LEU A 164 -17.95 -9.72 -2.82
CA LEU A 164 -18.74 -10.55 -3.74
C LEU A 164 -19.33 -11.80 -3.07
N MET A 165 -18.74 -12.25 -1.95
CA MET A 165 -19.28 -13.32 -1.09
C MET A 165 -20.46 -12.86 -0.24
#